data_AF-A0A1V6IEJ9-F1
#
_entry.id   AF-A0A1V6IEJ9-F1
#
_cell.length_a   1.000
_cell.length_b   1.000
_cell.length_c   1.000
_cell.angle_alpha   90.00
_cell.angle_beta   90.00
_cell.angle_gamma   90.00
#
_symmetry.space_group_name_H-M   'P 1'
#
loop_
_entity.id
_entity.type
_entity.pdbx_description
1 polymer ?
#
loop_
_entity_poly.entity_id
_entity_poly.type
_entity_poly.pdbx_seq_one_letter_code
_entity_poly.pdbx_strand_id
1 'polypeptide(L)'
;MPAPTVEKPDAVDEPIPQREEFKPASTIEEAEQFIMQYMDFDQFGALREVSYKGIALDAANEINATISRLYNEFNVDKFGGIVAPAKNTKLGKAIDEAVAGYMPMRNSFVLNKSVLKSVKIAEKGFAEENKLMKDMLEHPEKYDFSKMSRAARTVIENSKISGRGTVPDNITEALTHEFGHALEKQVKKHELWEQVEKDMGTYAPKISGYATTQKGEYIAESFASWQKGEKFADPNLIKIFESLRRK
;
A
#
# COMPACT_ATOMS: atom_id res chain seq x y z
N MET A 1 -40.01 12.26 46.95
CA MET A 1 -39.17 11.07 46.69
C MET A 1 -38.32 11.38 45.48
N PRO A 2 -36.98 11.45 45.58
CA PRO A 2 -36.12 11.62 44.41
C PRO A 2 -36.00 10.29 43.64
N ALA A 3 -35.89 10.39 42.31
CA ALA A 3 -35.76 9.24 41.40
C ALA A 3 -34.41 8.52 41.58
N PRO A 4 -34.32 7.21 41.32
CA PRO A 4 -33.08 6.46 41.45
C PRO A 4 -32.12 6.80 40.33
N THR A 5 -30.88 7.13 40.69
CA THR A 5 -29.74 7.28 39.78
C THR A 5 -29.37 5.92 39.19
N VAL A 6 -29.41 5.80 37.86
CA VAL A 6 -28.86 4.67 37.12
C VAL A 6 -27.35 4.86 37.04
N GLU A 7 -26.58 4.06 37.78
CA GLU A 7 -25.14 3.95 37.58
C GLU A 7 -24.86 3.38 36.18
N LYS A 8 -24.06 4.09 35.39
CA LYS A 8 -23.52 3.55 34.15
C LYS A 8 -22.49 2.48 34.51
N PRO A 9 -22.48 1.31 33.83
CA PRO A 9 -21.47 0.31 34.07
C PRO A 9 -20.10 0.86 33.63
N ASP A 10 -19.11 0.69 34.50
CA ASP A 10 -17.71 0.99 34.23
C ASP A 10 -17.26 0.28 32.96
N ALA A 11 -16.73 1.05 32.01
CA ALA A 11 -16.04 0.49 30.86
C ALA A 11 -14.81 -0.24 31.38
N VAL A 12 -14.77 -1.56 31.16
CA VAL A 12 -13.57 -2.35 31.40
C VAL A 12 -12.57 -1.94 30.32
N ASP A 13 -11.64 -1.05 30.68
CA ASP A 13 -10.44 -0.78 29.88
C ASP A 13 -9.61 -2.07 29.89
N GLU A 14 -9.84 -2.94 28.91
CA GLU A 14 -8.88 -4.00 28.62
C GLU A 14 -7.55 -3.34 28.25
N PRO A 15 -6.43 -3.74 28.89
CA PRO A 15 -5.14 -3.13 28.61
C PRO A 15 -4.79 -3.33 27.14
N ILE A 16 -4.57 -2.22 26.42
CA ILE A 16 -4.05 -2.20 25.07
C ILE A 16 -2.78 -3.08 25.06
N PRO A 17 -2.72 -4.17 24.27
CA PRO A 17 -1.55 -5.03 24.24
C PRO A 17 -0.30 -4.20 23.98
N GLN A 18 0.72 -4.36 24.83
CA GLN A 18 2.00 -3.69 24.63
C GLN A 18 2.53 -4.10 23.24
N ARG A 19 2.72 -3.10 22.38
CA ARG A 19 3.19 -3.29 21.00
C ARG A 19 4.63 -3.78 21.07
N GLU A 20 4.86 -5.07 20.81
CA GLU A 20 6.21 -5.59 20.67
C GLU A 20 6.92 -4.88 19.51
N GLU A 21 8.09 -4.32 19.80
CA GLU A 21 8.96 -3.71 18.79
C GLU A 21 9.40 -4.79 17.79
N PHE A 22 9.26 -4.52 16.49
CA PHE A 22 9.66 -5.44 15.44
C PHE A 22 11.16 -5.78 15.55
N LYS A 23 11.47 -7.07 15.55
CA LYS A 23 12.84 -7.58 15.52
C LYS A 23 13.10 -8.25 14.18
N PRO A 24 14.12 -7.81 13.41
CA PRO A 24 14.50 -8.47 12.17
C PRO A 24 14.81 -9.95 12.39
N ALA A 25 14.29 -10.80 11.51
CA ALA A 25 14.59 -12.22 11.45
C ALA A 25 16.01 -12.47 10.95
N SER A 26 16.60 -13.59 11.38
CA SER A 26 17.93 -14.04 10.94
C SER A 26 17.87 -15.02 9.77
N THR A 27 16.68 -15.56 9.47
CA THR A 27 16.44 -16.47 8.34
C THR A 27 15.13 -16.14 7.62
N ILE A 28 14.97 -16.65 6.40
CA ILE A 28 13.72 -16.49 5.64
C ILE A 28 12.58 -17.20 6.35
N GLU A 29 12.84 -18.39 6.91
CA GLU A 29 11.86 -19.17 7.65
C GLU A 29 11.38 -18.41 8.90
N GLU A 30 12.28 -17.77 9.65
CA GLU A 30 11.91 -16.91 10.78
C GLU A 30 11.07 -15.71 10.32
N ALA A 31 11.42 -15.08 9.19
CA ALA A 31 10.66 -13.97 8.63
C ALA A 31 9.25 -14.42 8.22
N GLU A 32 9.12 -15.59 7.58
CA GLU A 32 7.83 -16.19 7.22
C GLU A 32 7.02 -16.53 8.47
N GLN A 33 7.62 -17.11 9.52
CA GLN A 33 6.93 -17.40 10.77
C GLN A 33 6.41 -16.13 11.46
N PHE A 34 7.21 -15.05 11.47
CA PHE A 34 6.79 -13.79 12.07
C PHE A 34 5.51 -13.24 11.43
N ILE A 35 5.43 -13.22 10.09
CA ILE A 35 4.30 -12.57 9.39
C ILE A 35 2.98 -13.35 9.51
N MET A 36 3.04 -14.64 9.85
CA MET A 36 1.86 -15.51 10.04
C MET A 36 0.83 -14.92 11.01
N GLN A 37 1.26 -14.15 12.00
CA GLN A 37 0.36 -13.53 12.98
C GLN A 37 -0.69 -12.59 12.34
N TYR A 38 -0.38 -12.04 11.16
CA TYR A 38 -1.25 -11.15 10.40
C TYR A 38 -2.11 -11.87 9.35
N MET A 39 -2.06 -13.21 9.31
CA MET A 39 -2.74 -14.02 8.30
C MET A 39 -4.04 -14.66 8.83
N ASP A 40 -5.02 -14.78 7.93
CA ASP A 40 -6.20 -15.62 8.07
C ASP A 40 -6.40 -16.36 6.73
N PHE A 41 -6.11 -17.66 6.72
CA PHE A 41 -6.17 -18.49 5.51
C PHE A 41 -7.56 -19.07 5.23
N ASP A 42 -8.47 -18.97 6.20
CA ASP A 42 -9.81 -19.55 6.07
C ASP A 42 -10.75 -18.64 5.28
N GLN A 43 -10.39 -17.37 5.12
CA GLN A 43 -11.16 -16.43 4.32
C GLN A 43 -11.34 -16.88 2.85
N PHE A 44 -12.50 -16.55 2.30
CA PHE A 44 -12.85 -16.90 0.92
C PHE A 44 -11.88 -16.24 -0.08
N GLY A 45 -11.29 -17.05 -0.97
CA GLY A 45 -10.40 -16.56 -2.03
C GLY A 45 -8.93 -16.36 -1.63
N ALA A 46 -8.59 -16.56 -0.34
CA ALA A 46 -7.23 -16.49 0.19
C ALA A 46 -6.21 -17.22 -0.68
N LEU A 47 -4.97 -16.70 -0.74
CA LEU A 47 -3.85 -17.45 -1.31
C LEU A 47 -3.44 -18.63 -0.44
N ARG A 48 -3.72 -18.57 0.87
CA ARG A 48 -3.45 -19.63 1.86
C ARG A 48 -1.97 -20.00 1.98
N GLU A 49 -1.11 -19.02 1.77
CA GLU A 49 0.33 -19.21 1.76
C GLU A 49 1.04 -17.94 2.23
N VAL A 50 2.09 -18.15 3.02
CA VAL A 50 3.17 -17.19 3.23
C VAL A 50 4.42 -17.79 2.61
N SER A 51 5.04 -17.07 1.69
CA SER A 51 6.22 -17.55 0.98
C SER A 51 7.09 -16.39 0.51
N TYR A 52 8.26 -16.28 1.12
CA TYR A 52 9.37 -15.40 0.76
C TYR A 52 10.44 -16.14 -0.05
N LYS A 53 10.10 -17.31 -0.58
CA LYS A 53 11.03 -18.11 -1.39
C LYS A 53 11.60 -17.31 -2.57
N GLY A 54 12.90 -17.07 -2.51
CA GLY A 54 13.66 -16.41 -3.57
C GLY A 54 13.70 -14.89 -3.51
N ILE A 55 13.22 -14.28 -2.42
CA ILE A 55 13.55 -12.89 -2.06
C ILE A 55 14.71 -12.87 -1.06
N ALA A 56 15.38 -11.73 -0.92
CA ALA A 56 16.45 -11.58 0.07
C ALA A 56 15.90 -11.35 1.49
N LEU A 57 16.69 -11.74 2.50
CA LEU A 57 16.31 -11.63 3.90
C LEU A 57 16.09 -10.17 4.35
N ASP A 58 16.91 -9.24 3.85
CA ASP A 58 16.76 -7.81 4.11
C ASP A 58 15.40 -7.29 3.60
N ALA A 59 15.03 -7.65 2.37
CA ALA A 59 13.73 -7.34 1.78
C ALA A 59 12.58 -8.00 2.57
N ALA A 60 12.71 -9.27 2.97
CA ALA A 60 11.73 -9.96 3.80
C ALA A 60 11.51 -9.25 5.15
N ASN A 61 12.58 -8.80 5.79
CA ASN A 61 12.52 -8.03 7.03
C ASN A 61 11.88 -6.66 6.84
N GLU A 62 12.14 -5.97 5.73
CA GLU A 62 11.49 -4.70 5.41
C GLU A 62 9.99 -4.87 5.17
N ILE A 63 9.58 -5.96 4.49
CA ILE A 63 8.17 -6.32 4.33
C ILE A 63 7.52 -6.55 5.70
N ASN A 64 8.16 -7.36 6.55
CA ASN A 64 7.65 -7.65 7.89
C ASN A 64 7.50 -6.40 8.76
N ALA A 65 8.54 -5.56 8.79
CA ALA A 65 8.52 -4.31 9.54
C ALA A 65 7.37 -3.41 9.06
N THR A 66 7.20 -3.29 7.74
CA THR A 66 6.18 -2.42 7.14
C THR A 66 4.77 -2.92 7.42
N ILE A 67 4.50 -4.20 7.15
CA ILE A 67 3.17 -4.78 7.39
C ILE A 67 2.85 -4.79 8.88
N SER A 68 3.81 -5.14 9.74
CA SER A 68 3.63 -5.10 11.20
C SER A 68 3.26 -3.69 11.68
N ARG A 69 4.03 -2.67 11.27
CA ARG A 69 3.76 -1.28 11.61
C ARG A 69 2.37 -0.84 11.15
N LEU A 70 2.05 -1.03 9.88
CA LEU A 70 0.76 -0.60 9.30
C LEU A 70 -0.42 -1.37 9.93
N TYR A 71 -0.28 -2.67 10.15
CA TYR A 71 -1.31 -3.47 10.80
C TYR A 71 -1.55 -3.03 12.25
N ASN A 72 -0.49 -2.60 12.97
CA ASN A 72 -0.60 -2.09 14.32
C ASN A 72 -1.17 -0.65 14.38
N GLU A 73 -1.04 0.13 13.30
CA GLU A 73 -1.59 1.47 13.19
C GLU A 73 -3.06 1.49 12.72
N PHE A 74 -3.46 0.56 11.85
CA PHE A 74 -4.76 0.61 11.16
C PHE A 74 -5.61 -0.63 11.39
N ASN A 75 -6.92 -0.43 11.48
CA ASN A 75 -7.88 -1.51 11.64
C ASN A 75 -8.15 -2.18 10.28
N VAL A 76 -7.40 -3.23 9.99
CA VAL A 76 -7.59 -4.07 8.80
C VAL A 76 -7.81 -5.53 9.18
N ASP A 77 -8.57 -6.22 8.34
CA ASP A 77 -8.73 -7.67 8.44
C ASP A 77 -7.37 -8.36 8.23
N LYS A 78 -7.18 -9.53 8.82
CA LYS A 78 -6.00 -10.36 8.54
C LYS A 78 -5.96 -10.76 7.07
N PHE A 79 -4.76 -10.85 6.51
CA PHE A 79 -4.55 -11.11 5.09
C PHE A 79 -4.65 -12.59 4.73
N GLY A 80 -5.07 -12.88 3.51
CA GLY A 80 -5.25 -14.22 2.96
C GLY A 80 -3.95 -14.88 2.51
N GLY A 81 -2.83 -14.17 2.60
CA GLY A 81 -1.50 -14.65 2.23
C GLY A 81 -0.58 -13.54 1.76
N ILE A 82 0.71 -13.84 1.77
CA ILE A 82 1.78 -13.00 1.22
C ILE A 82 2.74 -13.93 0.48
N VAL A 83 2.75 -13.86 -0.85
CA VAL A 83 3.43 -14.86 -1.69
C VAL A 83 4.37 -14.20 -2.68
N ALA A 84 5.59 -14.72 -2.81
CA ALA A 84 6.56 -14.38 -3.85
C ALA A 84 6.51 -15.42 -5.01
N PRO A 85 5.52 -15.37 -5.91
CA PRO A 85 5.32 -16.41 -6.91
C PRO A 85 6.43 -16.44 -7.97
N ALA A 86 6.48 -17.52 -8.73
CA ALA A 86 7.36 -17.55 -9.90
C ALA A 86 6.92 -16.58 -10.99
N LYS A 87 7.89 -15.88 -11.62
CA LYS A 87 7.65 -14.85 -12.65
C LYS A 87 6.81 -15.35 -13.82
N ASN A 88 6.97 -16.62 -14.19
CA ASN A 88 6.22 -17.24 -15.28
C ASN A 88 4.78 -17.66 -14.93
N THR A 89 4.37 -17.56 -13.67
CA THR A 89 3.00 -17.87 -13.23
C THR A 89 2.04 -16.70 -13.53
N LYS A 90 0.72 -16.96 -13.50
CA LYS A 90 -0.29 -15.91 -13.66
C LYS A 90 -0.14 -14.80 -12.62
N LEU A 91 0.16 -15.15 -11.36
CA LEU A 91 0.36 -14.18 -10.28
C LEU A 91 1.64 -13.36 -10.51
N GLY A 92 2.75 -14.02 -10.86
CA GLY A 92 4.02 -13.34 -11.12
C GLY A 92 3.95 -12.37 -12.31
N LYS A 93 3.26 -12.75 -13.40
CA LYS A 93 3.06 -11.88 -14.56
C LYS A 93 2.16 -10.67 -14.26
N ALA A 94 1.28 -10.76 -13.27
CA ALA A 94 0.36 -9.67 -12.93
C ALA A 94 1.08 -8.49 -12.24
N ILE A 95 2.29 -8.70 -11.73
CA ILE A 95 3.08 -7.71 -10.99
C ILE A 95 4.50 -7.54 -11.56
N ASP A 96 4.74 -7.94 -12.82
CA ASP A 96 6.10 -8.13 -13.35
C ASP A 96 6.97 -6.86 -13.30
N GLU A 97 6.34 -5.68 -13.28
CA GLU A 97 6.99 -4.36 -13.23
C GLU A 97 6.81 -3.63 -11.88
N ALA A 98 6.12 -4.23 -10.91
CA ALA A 98 5.90 -3.66 -9.57
C ALA A 98 6.76 -4.37 -8.51
N VAL A 99 6.99 -3.73 -7.37
CA VAL A 99 7.64 -4.38 -6.20
C VAL A 99 6.72 -5.42 -5.56
N ALA A 100 5.46 -5.05 -5.41
CA ALA A 100 4.40 -5.86 -4.85
C ALA A 100 3.07 -5.51 -5.54
N GLY A 101 2.03 -6.27 -5.26
CA GLY A 101 0.67 -5.96 -5.63
C GLY A 101 -0.30 -6.55 -4.62
N TYR A 102 -1.28 -5.78 -4.20
CA TYR A 102 -2.39 -6.26 -3.38
C TYR A 102 -3.51 -6.80 -4.28
N MET A 103 -4.08 -7.94 -3.90
CA MET A 103 -5.18 -8.58 -4.61
C MET A 103 -6.48 -8.47 -3.79
N PRO A 104 -7.37 -7.50 -4.08
CA PRO A 104 -8.58 -7.28 -3.28
C PRO A 104 -9.48 -8.51 -3.15
N MET A 105 -9.63 -9.28 -4.23
CA MET A 105 -10.45 -10.50 -4.25
C MET A 105 -9.90 -11.63 -3.38
N ARG A 106 -8.61 -11.57 -3.03
CA ARG A 106 -7.92 -12.57 -2.22
C ARG A 106 -7.52 -12.03 -0.84
N ASN A 107 -7.67 -10.72 -0.62
CA ASN A 107 -7.12 -9.99 0.51
C ASN A 107 -5.64 -10.36 0.77
N SER A 108 -4.84 -10.47 -0.29
CA SER A 108 -3.49 -11.05 -0.21
C SER A 108 -2.47 -10.20 -0.97
N PHE A 109 -1.21 -10.23 -0.53
CA PHE A 109 -0.10 -9.60 -1.23
C PHE A 109 0.61 -10.59 -2.15
N VAL A 110 1.01 -10.10 -3.30
CA VAL A 110 1.89 -10.79 -4.24
C VAL A 110 3.18 -9.98 -4.35
N LEU A 111 4.32 -10.63 -4.17
CA LEU A 111 5.64 -10.01 -4.10
C LEU A 111 6.44 -10.31 -5.36
N ASN A 112 7.06 -9.29 -5.96
CA ASN A 112 7.89 -9.49 -7.14
C ASN A 112 9.27 -9.97 -6.73
N LYS A 113 9.44 -11.30 -6.77
CA LYS A 113 10.70 -11.93 -6.37
C LYS A 113 11.90 -11.48 -7.20
N SER A 114 11.71 -10.97 -8.42
CA SER A 114 12.85 -10.53 -9.25
C SER A 114 13.40 -9.20 -8.75
N VAL A 115 12.51 -8.30 -8.33
CA VAL A 115 12.85 -7.00 -7.76
C VAL A 115 13.37 -7.15 -6.33
N LEU A 116 12.76 -8.04 -5.55
CA LEU A 116 13.09 -8.28 -4.15
C LEU A 116 14.27 -9.26 -3.93
N LYS A 117 15.06 -9.58 -4.96
CA LYS A 117 16.28 -10.39 -4.82
C LYS A 117 17.37 -9.73 -3.98
N SER A 118 17.29 -8.41 -3.80
CA SER A 118 18.07 -7.62 -2.86
C SER A 118 17.50 -6.21 -2.81
N VAL A 119 17.61 -5.52 -1.68
CA VAL A 119 17.16 -4.11 -1.55
C VAL A 119 17.76 -3.22 -2.64
N LYS A 120 19.05 -3.41 -2.98
CA LYS A 120 19.74 -2.64 -4.04
C LYS A 120 19.09 -2.72 -5.43
N ILE A 121 18.47 -3.86 -5.77
CA ILE A 121 17.79 -4.02 -7.06
C ILE A 121 16.51 -3.18 -7.05
N ALA A 122 15.76 -3.22 -5.96
CA ALA A 122 14.57 -2.39 -5.80
C ALA A 122 14.92 -0.90 -5.83
N GLU A 123 15.89 -0.45 -5.02
CA GLU A 123 16.36 0.94 -5.00
C GLU A 123 16.78 1.43 -6.39
N LYS A 124 17.53 0.61 -7.12
CA LYS A 124 17.94 0.93 -8.50
C LYS A 124 16.72 1.07 -9.42
N GLY A 125 15.74 0.17 -9.30
CA GLY A 125 14.50 0.23 -10.07
C GLY A 125 13.75 1.54 -9.87
N PHE A 126 13.52 1.94 -8.61
CA PHE A 126 12.89 3.21 -8.28
C PHE A 126 13.68 4.41 -8.81
N ALA A 127 15.01 4.39 -8.65
CA ALA A 127 15.87 5.47 -9.15
C ALA A 127 15.82 5.59 -10.69
N GLU A 128 15.79 4.46 -11.41
CA GLU A 128 15.68 4.43 -12.87
C GLU A 128 14.31 4.91 -13.34
N GLU A 129 13.22 4.50 -12.68
CA GLU A 129 11.86 4.96 -12.96
C GLU A 129 11.71 6.47 -12.73
N ASN A 130 12.14 6.97 -11.58
CA ASN A 130 12.09 8.39 -11.25
C ASN A 130 12.93 9.23 -12.20
N LYS A 131 14.12 8.74 -12.57
CA LYS A 131 14.96 9.42 -13.56
C LYS A 131 14.31 9.45 -14.94
N LEU A 132 13.69 8.34 -15.37
CA LEU A 132 13.00 8.25 -16.65
C LEU A 132 11.79 9.19 -16.69
N MET A 133 10.98 9.20 -15.63
CA MET A 133 9.83 10.10 -15.51
C MET A 133 10.28 11.56 -15.57
N LYS A 134 11.32 11.92 -14.82
CA LYS A 134 11.89 13.27 -14.86
C LYS A 134 12.36 13.66 -16.26
N ASP A 135 13.13 12.81 -16.95
CA ASP A 135 13.59 13.09 -18.32
C ASP A 135 12.42 13.16 -19.32
N MET A 136 11.36 12.34 -19.17
CA MET A 136 10.15 12.45 -19.99
C MET A 136 9.40 13.77 -19.78
N LEU A 137 9.38 14.30 -18.56
CA LEU A 137 8.71 15.56 -18.23
C LEU A 137 9.54 16.78 -18.68
N GLU A 138 10.87 16.73 -18.53
CA GLU A 138 11.79 17.81 -18.89
C GLU A 138 12.10 17.84 -20.40
N HIS A 139 12.09 16.67 -21.06
CA HIS A 139 12.47 16.48 -22.45
C HIS A 139 11.46 15.62 -23.24
N PRO A 140 10.17 16.02 -23.28
CA PRO A 140 9.13 15.23 -23.94
C PRO A 140 9.40 14.98 -25.43
N GLU A 141 10.19 15.84 -26.09
CA GLU A 141 10.58 15.71 -27.50
C GLU A 141 11.47 14.49 -27.80
N LYS A 142 12.14 13.92 -26.79
CA LYS A 142 12.97 12.70 -26.96
C LYS A 142 12.14 11.43 -27.05
N TYR A 143 10.85 11.50 -26.71
CA TYR A 143 9.99 10.34 -26.53
C TYR A 143 8.84 10.32 -27.54
N ASP A 144 8.62 9.14 -28.12
CA ASP A 144 7.46 8.92 -28.99
C ASP A 144 6.28 8.39 -28.16
N PHE A 145 5.53 9.32 -27.56
CA PHE A 145 4.34 8.99 -26.76
C PHE A 145 3.27 8.23 -27.57
N SER A 146 3.26 8.32 -28.90
CA SER A 146 2.27 7.61 -29.73
C SER A 146 2.43 6.07 -29.64
N LYS A 147 3.65 5.60 -29.36
CA LYS A 147 3.97 4.19 -29.16
C LYS A 147 3.66 3.68 -27.75
N MET A 148 3.36 4.58 -26.82
CA MET A 148 3.00 4.22 -25.45
C MET A 148 1.52 3.84 -25.34
N SER A 149 1.23 2.94 -24.40
CA SER A 149 -0.15 2.61 -24.05
C SER A 149 -0.91 3.89 -23.63
N ARG A 150 -2.23 3.89 -23.80
CA ARG A 150 -3.06 5.03 -23.36
C ARG A 150 -2.88 5.27 -21.86
N ALA A 151 -2.83 4.22 -21.06
CA ALA A 151 -2.64 4.31 -19.61
C ALA A 151 -1.31 4.99 -19.25
N ALA A 152 -0.20 4.55 -19.86
CA ALA A 152 1.11 5.16 -19.60
C ALA A 152 1.15 6.64 -19.99
N ARG A 153 0.55 7.00 -21.14
CA ARG A 153 0.41 8.41 -21.54
C ARG A 153 -0.40 9.24 -20.56
N THR A 154 -1.51 8.70 -20.05
CA THR A 154 -2.34 9.38 -19.07
C THR A 154 -1.56 9.64 -17.78
N VAL A 155 -0.79 8.65 -17.30
CA VAL A 155 0.07 8.84 -16.13
C VAL A 155 1.06 9.98 -16.39
N ILE A 156 1.82 9.92 -17.49
CA ILE A 156 2.85 10.93 -17.80
C ILE A 156 2.25 12.34 -17.94
N GLU A 157 1.12 12.48 -18.63
CA GLU A 157 0.44 13.77 -18.79
C GLU A 157 0.03 14.36 -17.43
N ASN A 158 -0.52 13.52 -16.56
CA ASN A 158 -0.97 13.94 -15.23
C ASN A 158 0.21 14.17 -14.27
N SER A 159 1.35 13.51 -14.48
CA SER A 159 2.60 13.74 -13.75
C SER A 159 3.17 15.15 -13.95
N LYS A 160 2.73 15.91 -14.96
CA LYS A 160 3.18 17.31 -15.15
C LYS A 160 2.83 18.22 -13.98
N ILE A 161 1.81 17.89 -13.20
CA ILE A 161 1.37 18.69 -12.05
C ILE A 161 2.16 18.32 -10.79
N SER A 162 2.32 17.02 -10.52
CA SER A 162 3.00 16.50 -9.33
C SER A 162 4.52 16.38 -9.49
N GLY A 163 5.02 16.36 -10.72
CA GLY A 163 6.43 16.12 -11.04
C GLY A 163 6.87 14.65 -10.92
N ARG A 164 5.93 13.72 -10.68
CA ARG A 164 6.24 12.29 -10.48
C ARG A 164 5.13 11.36 -10.98
N GLY A 165 5.54 10.15 -11.38
CA GLY A 165 4.64 9.10 -11.86
C GLY A 165 3.82 8.48 -10.74
N THR A 166 4.49 8.08 -9.67
CA THR A 166 3.94 7.40 -8.50
C THR A 166 4.52 8.04 -7.23
N VAL A 167 3.94 7.75 -6.08
CA VAL A 167 4.44 8.18 -4.76
C VAL A 167 5.61 7.32 -4.25
N PRO A 168 5.62 5.98 -4.39
CA PRO A 168 6.66 5.13 -3.80
C PRO A 168 8.07 5.31 -4.39
N ASP A 169 9.06 5.41 -3.52
CA ASP A 169 10.50 5.51 -3.84
C ASP A 169 11.32 4.33 -3.29
N ASN A 170 10.71 3.44 -2.51
CA ASN A 170 11.36 2.27 -1.88
C ASN A 170 10.33 1.15 -1.58
N ILE A 171 10.82 0.01 -1.08
CA ILE A 171 9.98 -1.17 -0.78
C ILE A 171 8.93 -0.84 0.28
N THR A 172 9.31 -0.18 1.37
CA THR A 172 8.40 0.26 2.44
C THR A 172 7.23 1.08 1.91
N GLU A 173 7.50 2.05 1.04
CA GLU A 173 6.48 2.92 0.48
C GLU A 173 5.62 2.23 -0.57
N ALA A 174 6.19 1.32 -1.35
CA ALA A 174 5.41 0.51 -2.29
C ALA A 174 4.44 -0.40 -1.53
N LEU A 175 4.88 -1.04 -0.45
CA LEU A 175 3.98 -1.79 0.43
C LEU A 175 2.94 -0.91 1.12
N THR A 176 3.31 0.32 1.48
CA THR A 176 2.36 1.27 2.06
C THR A 176 1.27 1.62 1.05
N HIS A 177 1.62 1.86 -0.22
CA HIS A 177 0.67 2.00 -1.31
C HIS A 177 -0.25 0.77 -1.40
N GLU A 178 0.32 -0.44 -1.47
CA GLU A 178 -0.47 -1.68 -1.56
C GLU A 178 -1.39 -1.91 -0.36
N PHE A 179 -0.95 -1.53 0.84
CA PHE A 179 -1.79 -1.54 2.04
C PHE A 179 -2.95 -0.53 1.94
N GLY A 180 -2.74 0.59 1.25
CA GLY A 180 -3.81 1.54 0.93
C GLY A 180 -4.96 0.90 0.14
N HIS A 181 -4.68 -0.04 -0.76
CA HIS A 181 -5.73 -0.83 -1.42
C HIS A 181 -6.47 -1.76 -0.45
N ALA A 182 -5.82 -2.27 0.61
CA ALA A 182 -6.51 -3.05 1.63
C ALA A 182 -7.54 -2.22 2.42
N LEU A 183 -7.30 -0.91 2.56
CA LEU A 183 -8.22 0.04 3.19
C LEU A 183 -9.37 0.47 2.28
N GLU A 184 -9.25 0.27 0.96
CA GLU A 184 -10.18 0.80 -0.05
C GLU A 184 -11.65 0.51 0.25
N LYS A 185 -11.97 -0.72 0.67
CA LYS A 185 -13.36 -1.12 0.99
C LYS A 185 -13.92 -0.34 2.18
N GLN A 186 -13.10 -0.05 3.18
CA GLN A 186 -13.52 0.71 4.37
C GLN A 186 -13.63 2.20 4.03
N VAL A 187 -12.67 2.73 3.27
CA VAL A 187 -12.68 4.11 2.78
C VAL A 187 -13.95 4.40 1.99
N LYS A 188 -14.31 3.54 1.04
CA LYS A 188 -15.50 3.71 0.18
C LYS A 188 -16.84 3.60 0.91
N LYS A 189 -16.85 3.07 2.14
CA LYS A 189 -18.04 2.99 3.00
C LYS A 189 -18.20 4.18 3.93
N HIS A 190 -17.17 5.01 4.06
CA HIS A 190 -17.18 6.16 4.94
C HIS A 190 -18.11 7.26 4.39
N GLU A 191 -18.81 7.99 5.26
CA GLU A 191 -19.80 9.02 4.87
C GLU A 191 -19.21 10.16 4.02
N LEU A 192 -17.92 10.45 4.22
CA LEU A 192 -17.18 11.46 3.47
C LEU A 192 -16.75 11.00 2.06
N TRP A 193 -16.89 9.72 1.71
CA TRP A 193 -16.38 9.17 0.45
C TRP A 193 -16.99 9.86 -0.77
N GLU A 194 -18.28 10.18 -0.76
CA GLU A 194 -18.93 10.80 -1.92
C GLU A 194 -18.29 12.17 -2.25
N GLN A 195 -17.91 12.94 -1.23
CA GLN A 195 -17.21 14.20 -1.42
C GLN A 195 -15.78 13.98 -1.92
N VAL A 196 -15.04 13.05 -1.30
CA VAL A 196 -13.68 12.67 -1.72
C VAL A 196 -13.63 12.22 -3.18
N GLU A 197 -14.63 11.45 -3.61
CA GLU A 197 -14.74 10.99 -4.99
C GLU A 197 -14.95 12.16 -5.96
N LYS A 198 -15.82 13.12 -5.62
CA LYS A 198 -16.06 14.33 -6.44
C LYS A 198 -14.81 15.21 -6.52
N ASP A 199 -14.05 15.28 -5.43
CA ASP A 199 -12.85 16.13 -5.32
C ASP A 199 -11.59 15.47 -5.87
N MET A 200 -11.63 14.20 -6.27
CA MET A 200 -10.49 13.45 -6.81
C MET A 200 -9.78 14.22 -7.95
N GLY A 201 -10.53 14.85 -8.86
CA GLY A 201 -9.95 15.63 -9.96
C GLY A 201 -9.10 16.84 -9.51
N THR A 202 -9.35 17.34 -8.30
CA THR A 202 -8.63 18.47 -7.70
C THR A 202 -7.37 18.04 -6.95
N TYR A 203 -7.40 16.87 -6.29
CA TYR A 203 -6.32 16.43 -5.41
C TYR A 203 -5.41 15.39 -6.06
N ALA A 204 -5.95 14.42 -6.81
CA ALA A 204 -5.16 13.34 -7.39
C ALA A 204 -3.95 13.82 -8.22
N PRO A 205 -4.07 14.84 -9.11
CA PRO A 205 -2.92 15.28 -9.91
C PRO A 205 -1.79 15.91 -9.10
N LYS A 206 -2.06 16.37 -7.87
CA LYS A 206 -1.05 16.91 -6.94
C LYS A 206 -0.28 15.81 -6.22
N ILE A 207 -0.84 14.60 -6.17
CA ILE A 207 -0.26 13.45 -5.48
C ILE A 207 0.73 12.76 -6.41
N SER A 208 0.26 12.28 -7.56
CA SER A 208 1.07 11.64 -8.59
C SER A 208 0.27 11.53 -9.91
N GLY A 209 0.94 11.26 -11.02
CA GLY A 209 0.25 10.90 -12.27
C GLY A 209 -0.62 9.65 -12.11
N TYR A 210 -0.16 8.65 -11.34
CA TYR A 210 -0.84 7.38 -11.16
C TYR A 210 -2.10 7.48 -10.30
N ALA A 211 -2.11 8.37 -9.30
CA ALA A 211 -3.28 8.64 -8.46
C ALA A 211 -4.52 9.07 -9.26
N THR A 212 -4.34 9.58 -10.48
CA THR A 212 -5.44 10.05 -11.33
C THR A 212 -6.13 8.94 -12.14
N THR A 213 -5.55 7.73 -12.18
CA THR A 213 -5.95 6.68 -13.13
C THR A 213 -7.26 6.00 -12.74
N GLN A 214 -7.47 5.76 -11.44
CA GLN A 214 -8.68 5.15 -10.90
C GLN A 214 -8.80 5.45 -9.41
N LYS A 215 -10.02 5.27 -8.87
CA LYS A 215 -10.34 5.51 -7.45
C LYS A 215 -9.46 4.70 -6.49
N GLY A 216 -9.10 3.47 -6.86
CA GLY A 216 -8.23 2.61 -6.06
C GLY A 216 -6.83 3.23 -5.93
N GLU A 217 -6.21 3.61 -7.06
CA GLU A 217 -4.92 4.29 -7.06
C GLU A 217 -4.97 5.63 -6.34
N TYR A 218 -6.05 6.39 -6.51
CA TYR A 218 -6.21 7.64 -5.77
C TYR A 218 -6.13 7.41 -4.26
N ILE A 219 -6.81 6.38 -3.75
CA ILE A 219 -6.78 6.03 -2.32
C ILE A 219 -5.38 5.55 -1.92
N ALA A 220 -4.79 4.62 -2.67
CA ALA A 220 -3.50 4.00 -2.35
C ALA A 220 -2.34 5.01 -2.37
N GLU A 221 -2.25 5.81 -3.43
CA GLU A 221 -1.25 6.87 -3.58
C GLU A 221 -1.45 7.98 -2.53
N SER A 222 -2.70 8.37 -2.24
CA SER A 222 -2.97 9.33 -1.17
C SER A 222 -2.53 8.81 0.20
N PHE A 223 -2.78 7.53 0.47
CA PHE A 223 -2.38 6.90 1.73
C PHE A 223 -0.85 6.86 1.87
N ALA A 224 -0.14 6.45 0.83
CA ALA A 224 1.33 6.47 0.80
C ALA A 224 1.89 7.90 0.97
N SER A 225 1.32 8.88 0.26
CA SER A 225 1.72 10.30 0.35
C SER A 225 1.50 10.86 1.75
N TRP A 226 0.35 10.56 2.36
CA TRP A 226 0.06 10.98 3.73
C TRP A 226 0.97 10.31 4.76
N GLN A 227 1.27 9.01 4.61
CA GLN A 227 2.20 8.28 5.48
C GLN A 227 3.64 8.81 5.38
N LYS A 228 4.04 9.40 4.23
CA LYS A 228 5.28 10.17 4.08
C LYS A 228 5.27 11.52 4.81
N GLY A 229 4.12 11.99 5.29
CA GLY A 229 3.95 13.31 5.89
C GLY A 229 3.70 14.43 4.89
N GLU A 230 3.43 14.11 3.62
CA GLU A 230 3.07 15.10 2.61
C GLU A 230 1.66 15.65 2.83
N LYS A 231 1.40 16.88 2.37
CA LYS A 231 0.15 17.62 2.61
C LYS A 231 -0.68 17.83 1.34
N PHE A 232 -0.54 16.94 0.36
CA PHE A 232 -1.22 17.04 -0.94
C PHE A 232 -2.57 16.33 -0.97
N ALA A 233 -2.75 15.30 -0.13
CA ALA A 233 -3.96 14.50 -0.09
C ALA A 233 -5.18 15.31 0.36
N ASP A 234 -6.35 14.92 -0.14
CA ASP A 234 -7.63 15.50 0.23
C ASP A 234 -7.83 15.47 1.76
N PRO A 235 -8.09 16.61 2.42
CA PRO A 235 -8.32 16.66 3.86
C PRO A 235 -9.43 15.73 4.36
N ASN A 236 -10.48 15.50 3.56
CA ASN A 236 -11.54 14.56 3.90
C ASN A 236 -11.06 13.11 3.78
N LEU A 237 -10.23 12.79 2.79
CA LEU A 237 -9.61 11.46 2.69
C LEU A 237 -8.65 11.19 3.86
N ILE A 238 -7.89 12.20 4.30
CA ILE A 238 -7.07 12.11 5.51
C ILE A 238 -7.93 11.83 6.75
N LYS A 239 -9.06 12.54 6.92
CA LYS A 239 -10.00 12.25 8.02
C LYS A 239 -10.52 10.81 7.98
N ILE A 240 -10.79 10.28 6.79
CA ILE A 240 -11.16 8.88 6.63
C ILE A 240 -10.02 7.99 7.13
N PHE A 241 -8.78 8.17 6.68
CA PHE A 241 -7.65 7.35 7.13
C PHE A 241 -7.42 7.42 8.65
N GLU A 242 -7.50 8.61 9.23
CA GLU A 242 -7.42 8.81 10.69
C GLU A 242 -8.53 8.06 11.44
N SER A 243 -9.76 8.04 10.90
CA SER A 243 -10.87 7.28 11.49
C SER A 243 -10.66 5.76 11.46
N LEU A 244 -9.82 5.26 10.54
CA LEU A 244 -9.48 3.84 10.38
C LEU A 244 -8.28 3.42 11.26
N ARG A 245 -7.64 4.34 11.98
CA ARG A 245 -6.57 3.99 12.92
C ARG A 245 -7.12 3.14 14.06
N ARG A 246 -6.30 2.20 14.55
CA ARG A 246 -6.61 1.46 15.77
C ARG A 246 -6.61 2.44 16.94
N LYS A 247 -7.67 2.37 17.75
CA LYS A 247 -7.79 3.10 19.01
C LYS A 247 -6.94 2.44 20.09
#